data_AF-A0A0G1BQH5-F1
#
_entry.id   AF-A0A0G1BQH5-F1
#
_cell.length_a   1.000
_cell.length_b   1.000
_cell.length_c   1.000
_cell.angle_alpha   90.00
_cell.angle_beta   90.00
_cell.angle_gamma   90.00
#
_symmetry.space_group_name_H-M   'P 1'
#
loop_
_entity.id
_entity.type
_entity.pdbx_description
1 polymer ?
#
loop_
_entity_poly.entity_id
_entity_poly.type
_entity_poly.pdbx_seq_one_letter_code
_entity_poly.pdbx_strand_id
1 'polypeptide(L)'
;MLITKRKLLILSILGIVVGLFFADFCKFGKGLPGSCYDIQEGAGVPIGLYSVALFILSWVFYFSDDQIFNSWFKFAKYYLPIAFLFILSTVISPGSGSWASSGFDSELATWFTAGLFVVISIFIIVIKSWRFHRQPK
;
A
#
# COMPACT_ATOMS: atom_id res chain seq x y z
N MET A 1 1.31 15.90 -13.04
CA MET A 1 1.77 14.64 -13.65
C MET A 1 0.56 13.71 -13.80
N LEU A 2 0.06 13.49 -15.02
CA LEU A 2 -1.04 12.54 -15.27
C LEU A 2 -0.46 11.12 -15.23
N ILE A 3 -0.75 10.39 -14.14
CA ILE A 3 -0.46 8.95 -14.06
C ILE A 3 -1.55 8.24 -14.86
N THR A 4 -1.15 7.43 -15.84
CA THR A 4 -2.06 6.61 -16.64
C THR A 4 -2.20 5.22 -16.03
N LYS A 5 -3.31 4.52 -16.31
CA LYS A 5 -3.55 3.14 -15.83
C LYS A 5 -2.37 2.20 -16.11
N ARG A 6 -1.78 2.29 -17.31
CA ARG A 6 -0.58 1.53 -17.69
C ARG A 6 0.63 1.83 -16.81
N LYS A 7 0.87 3.11 -16.49
CA LYS A 7 1.98 3.51 -15.60
C LYS A 7 1.76 3.01 -14.18
N LEU A 8 0.52 3.02 -13.68
CA LEU A 8 0.20 2.47 -12.37
C LEU A 8 0.50 0.97 -12.30
N LEU A 9 0.13 0.21 -13.34
CA LEU A 9 0.38 -1.22 -13.42
C LEU A 9 1.89 -1.54 -13.45
N ILE A 10 2.66 -0.76 -14.21
CA ILE A 10 4.13 -0.91 -14.23
C ILE A 10 4.72 -0.61 -12.85
N LEU A 11 4.25 0.46 -12.19
CA LEU A 11 4.71 0.83 -10.85
C LEU A 11 4.37 -0.23 -9.79
N SER A 12 3.19 -0.86 -9.87
CA SER A 12 2.82 -1.92 -8.92
C SER A 12 3.64 -3.19 -9.13
N ILE A 13 3.89 -3.59 -10.37
CA ILE A 13 4.79 -4.72 -10.68
C ILE A 13 6.20 -4.42 -10.16
N LEU A 14 6.72 -3.23 -10.44
CA LEU A 14 8.05 -2.83 -9.99
C LEU A 14 8.12 -2.82 -8.45
N GLY A 15 7.08 -2.34 -7.77
CA GLY A 15 6.97 -2.38 -6.33
C GLY A 15 6.96 -3.80 -5.76
N ILE A 16 6.25 -4.74 -6.41
CA ILE A 16 6.26 -6.16 -6.02
C ILE A 16 7.66 -6.75 -6.17
N VAL A 17 8.33 -6.51 -7.31
CA VAL A 17 9.70 -7.00 -7.55
C VAL A 17 10.67 -6.45 -6.50
N VAL A 18 10.57 -5.15 -6.18
CA VAL A 18 11.39 -4.53 -5.13
C VAL A 18 11.08 -5.16 -3.77
N GLY A 19 9.80 -5.35 -3.42
CA GLY A 19 9.40 -6.00 -2.17
C GLY A 19 9.93 -7.43 -2.04
N LEU A 20 9.85 -8.22 -3.11
CA LEU A 20 10.42 -9.58 -3.17
C LEU A 20 11.94 -9.55 -3.05
N PHE A 21 12.60 -8.59 -3.70
CA PHE A 21 14.04 -8.40 -3.58
C PHE A 21 14.44 -8.14 -2.12
N PHE A 22 13.74 -7.26 -1.40
CA PHE A 22 13.98 -7.04 0.03
C PHE A 22 13.75 -8.30 0.88
N ALA A 23 12.72 -9.09 0.56
CA ALA A 23 12.44 -10.35 1.25
C ALA A 23 13.54 -11.42 1.02
N ASP A 24 14.11 -11.49 -0.18
CA ASP A 24 15.18 -12.44 -0.51
C ASP A 24 16.59 -11.92 -0.14
N PHE A 25 16.79 -10.61 -0.07
CA PHE A 25 18.07 -10.01 0.38
C PHE A 25 18.42 -10.48 1.80
N CYS A 26 17.41 -10.64 2.66
CA CYS A 26 17.58 -11.18 4.01
C CYS A 26 18.00 -12.67 4.02
N LYS A 27 17.63 -13.46 2.99
CA LYS A 27 18.07 -14.85 2.86
C LYS A 27 19.51 -14.98 2.36
N PHE A 28 20.02 -14.00 1.63
CA PHE A 28 21.42 -13.95 1.19
C PHE A 28 22.37 -13.52 2.33
N GLY A 29 21.87 -12.69 3.27
CA GLY A 29 22.62 -12.16 4.42
C GLY A 29 22.73 -13.08 5.64
N LYS A 30 22.70 -14.42 5.49
CA LYS A 30 22.75 -15.41 6.61
C LYS A 30 23.96 -15.30 7.56
N GLY A 31 24.87 -14.36 7.36
CA GLY A 31 26.07 -14.14 8.18
C GLY A 31 26.09 -12.88 9.05
N LEU A 32 25.10 -11.99 8.98
CA LEU A 32 25.11 -10.72 9.74
C LEU A 32 23.99 -10.70 10.79
N PRO A 33 24.31 -10.80 12.10
CA PRO A 33 23.30 -10.79 13.16
C PRO A 33 22.66 -9.40 13.31
N GLY A 34 21.32 -9.36 13.36
CA GLY A 34 20.53 -8.20 13.80
C GLY A 34 20.03 -7.24 12.72
N SER A 35 20.85 -6.90 11.71
CA SER A 35 20.52 -5.77 10.80
C SER A 35 19.41 -6.04 9.78
N CYS A 36 19.11 -7.30 9.44
CA CYS A 36 18.12 -7.62 8.40
C CYS A 36 16.68 -7.53 8.90
N TYR A 37 16.43 -7.80 10.18
CA TYR A 37 15.08 -7.84 10.74
C TYR A 37 14.45 -6.44 10.75
N ASP A 38 15.19 -5.45 11.27
CA ASP A 38 14.70 -4.06 11.38
C ASP A 38 14.39 -3.40 10.03
N ILE A 39 15.19 -3.69 8.98
CA ILE A 39 15.00 -3.11 7.65
C ILE A 39 13.82 -3.78 6.93
N GLN A 40 13.69 -5.10 7.09
CA GLN A 40 12.58 -5.85 6.51
C GLN A 40 11.24 -5.43 7.13
N GLU A 41 11.19 -5.31 8.45
CA GLU A 41 10.00 -4.96 9.21
C GLU A 41 9.61 -3.49 8.99
N GLY A 42 10.59 -2.58 8.99
CA GLY A 42 10.33 -1.14 8.84
C GLY A 42 10.01 -0.66 7.42
N ALA A 43 10.51 -1.31 6.38
CA ALA A 43 10.34 -0.85 4.99
C ALA A 43 9.86 -1.94 4.01
N GLY A 44 10.31 -3.18 4.18
CA GLY A 44 9.95 -4.29 3.30
C GLY A 44 8.46 -4.62 3.33
N VAL A 45 7.89 -4.73 4.55
CA VAL A 45 6.47 -5.05 4.76
C VAL A 45 5.54 -3.98 4.17
N PRO A 46 5.70 -2.67 4.47
CA PRO A 46 4.89 -1.61 3.84
C PRO A 46 4.95 -1.61 2.32
N ILE A 47 6.15 -1.68 1.76
CA ILE A 47 6.34 -1.63 0.30
C ILE A 47 5.66 -2.84 -0.35
N GLY A 48 5.85 -4.04 0.21
CA GLY A 48 5.24 -5.27 -0.29
C GLY A 48 3.71 -5.21 -0.27
N LEU A 49 3.12 -4.90 0.90
CA LEU A 49 1.66 -4.86 1.08
C LEU A 49 0.99 -3.84 0.17
N TYR A 50 1.51 -2.60 0.13
CA TYR A 50 0.96 -1.57 -0.75
C TYR A 50 1.13 -1.91 -2.23
N SER A 51 2.23 -2.57 -2.62
CA SER A 51 2.43 -2.98 -4.01
C SER A 51 1.43 -4.04 -4.45
N VAL A 52 1.17 -5.04 -3.60
CA VAL A 52 0.14 -6.07 -3.86
C VAL A 52 -1.25 -5.44 -3.93
N ALA A 53 -1.59 -4.56 -2.98
CA ALA A 53 -2.87 -3.86 -2.99
C ALA A 53 -3.05 -3.00 -4.25
N LEU A 54 -2.02 -2.24 -4.65
CA LEU A 54 -2.01 -1.45 -5.87
C LEU A 54 -2.08 -2.32 -7.12
N PHE A 55 -1.48 -3.50 -7.14
CA PHE A 55 -1.56 -4.43 -8.25
C PHE A 55 -3.00 -4.93 -8.45
N ILE A 56 -3.66 -5.38 -7.38
CA ILE A 56 -5.06 -5.82 -7.42
C ILE A 56 -5.97 -4.67 -7.87
N LEU A 57 -5.81 -3.49 -7.27
CA LEU A 57 -6.62 -2.32 -7.64
C LEU A 57 -6.36 -1.88 -9.08
N SER A 58 -5.10 -1.88 -9.54
CA SER A 58 -4.76 -1.54 -10.91
C SER A 58 -5.37 -2.51 -11.91
N TRP A 59 -5.46 -3.80 -11.58
CA TRP A 59 -6.15 -4.80 -12.39
C TRP A 59 -7.64 -4.46 -12.51
N VAL A 60 -8.30 -4.11 -11.42
CA VAL A 60 -9.71 -3.67 -11.42
C VAL A 60 -9.90 -2.39 -12.24
N PHE A 61 -9.01 -1.39 -12.08
CA PHE A 61 -9.08 -0.14 -12.83
C PHE A 61 -8.78 -0.29 -14.32
N TYR A 62 -8.09 -1.36 -14.73
CA TYR A 62 -7.87 -1.64 -16.15
C TYR A 62 -9.20 -1.83 -16.89
N PHE A 63 -10.19 -2.45 -16.25
CA PHE A 63 -11.53 -2.67 -16.79
C PHE A 63 -12.54 -1.56 -16.47
N SER A 64 -12.20 -0.62 -15.59
CA SER A 64 -13.10 0.44 -15.14
C SER A 64 -12.97 1.72 -15.98
N ASP A 65 -14.00 2.56 -16.00
CA ASP A 65 -13.96 3.85 -16.68
C ASP A 65 -12.88 4.81 -16.13
N ASP A 66 -12.33 5.66 -17.01
CA ASP A 66 -11.29 6.64 -16.66
C ASP A 66 -11.75 7.64 -15.60
N GLN A 67 -13.07 7.91 -15.52
CA GLN A 67 -13.63 8.79 -14.49
C GLN A 67 -13.57 8.19 -13.08
N ILE A 68 -13.75 6.86 -12.97
CA ILE A 68 -13.62 6.13 -11.71
C ILE A 68 -12.16 6.15 -11.27
N PHE A 69 -11.25 5.84 -12.20
CA PHE A 69 -9.81 5.89 -11.95
C PHE A 69 -9.35 7.28 -11.51
N ASN A 70 -9.80 8.36 -12.16
CA ASN A 70 -9.40 9.72 -11.79
C ASN A 70 -9.94 10.12 -10.40
N SER A 71 -11.15 9.66 -10.04
CA SER A 71 -11.71 9.89 -8.71
C SER A 71 -10.91 9.16 -7.63
N TRP A 72 -10.57 7.89 -7.87
CA TRP A 72 -9.72 7.11 -6.97
C TRP A 72 -8.29 7.68 -6.88
N PHE A 73 -7.72 8.11 -8.00
CA PHE A 73 -6.36 8.65 -8.03
C PHE A 73 -6.22 9.92 -7.20
N LYS A 74 -7.26 10.78 -7.19
CA LYS A 74 -7.30 11.95 -6.29
C LYS A 74 -7.23 11.53 -4.82
N PHE A 75 -7.94 10.47 -4.43
CA PHE A 75 -7.85 9.91 -3.09
C PHE A 75 -6.46 9.34 -2.81
N ALA A 76 -5.97 8.44 -3.66
CA ALA A 76 -4.68 7.75 -3.47
C ALA A 76 -3.50 8.74 -3.40
N LYS A 77 -3.55 9.83 -4.16
CA LYS A 77 -2.53 10.90 -4.16
C LYS A 77 -2.33 11.53 -2.78
N TYR A 78 -3.38 11.68 -1.98
CA TYR A 78 -3.28 12.24 -0.63
C TYR A 78 -3.14 11.16 0.43
N TYR A 79 -3.82 10.03 0.25
CA TYR A 79 -3.80 8.93 1.20
C TYR A 79 -2.41 8.31 1.35
N LEU A 80 -1.73 8.01 0.24
CA LEU A 80 -0.44 7.31 0.28
C LEU A 80 0.65 8.11 1.03
N PRO A 81 0.85 9.43 0.80
CA PRO A 81 1.76 10.22 1.62
C PRO A 81 1.39 10.25 3.10
N ILE A 82 0.10 10.36 3.43
CA ILE A 82 -0.37 10.38 4.83
C ILE A 82 -0.09 9.04 5.51
N ALA A 83 -0.41 7.93 4.84
CA ALA A 83 -0.14 6.59 5.35
C ALA A 83 1.37 6.35 5.53
N PHE A 84 2.19 6.80 4.57
CA PHE A 84 3.64 6.71 4.68
C PHE A 84 4.19 7.48 5.88
N LEU A 85 3.76 8.73 6.10
CA LEU A 85 4.18 9.52 7.26
C LEU A 85 3.71 8.89 8.58
N PHE A 86 2.51 8.31 8.59
CA PHE A 86 1.98 7.61 9.75
C PHE A 86 2.81 6.37 10.10
N ILE A 87 3.13 5.52 9.13
CA ILE A 87 4.00 4.35 9.33
C ILE A 87 5.41 4.78 9.74
N LEU A 88 5.95 5.84 9.13
CA LEU A 88 7.28 6.35 9.51
C LEU A 88 7.31 6.83 10.97
N SER A 89 6.22 7.44 11.45
CA SER A 89 6.12 7.90 12.85
C SER A 89 6.15 6.74 13.86
N THR A 90 5.70 5.55 13.48
CA THR A 90 5.73 4.37 14.37
C THR A 90 7.09 3.69 14.38
N VAL A 91 7.88 3.82 13.30
CA VAL A 91 9.27 3.34 13.24
C VAL A 91 10.21 4.21 14.09
N ILE A 92 9.99 5.53 14.14
CA ILE A 92 10.88 6.49 14.83
C ILE A 92 10.67 6.52 16.36
N SER A 93 9.52 6.04 16.86
CA SER A 93 9.18 6.04 18.29
C SER A 93 9.25 4.62 18.87
N PRO A 94 10.34 4.23 19.57
CA PRO A 94 10.48 2.89 20.15
C PRO A 94 9.63 2.78 21.43
N GLY A 95 8.32 2.57 21.28
CA GLY A 95 7.36 2.42 22.37
C GLY A 95 7.01 0.95 22.64
N SER A 96 7.76 0.33 23.57
CA SER A 96 7.42 -0.85 24.40
C SER A 96 6.55 -1.97 23.79
N GLY A 97 7.18 -3.11 23.49
CA GLY A 97 6.48 -4.36 23.24
C GLY A 97 5.88 -4.97 24.52
N SER A 98 4.54 -5.09 24.56
CA SER A 98 3.80 -6.18 25.22
C SER A 98 2.31 -5.96 25.01
N TRP A 99 1.53 -7.02 25.00
CA TRP A 99 0.20 -7.09 24.39
C TRP A 99 -0.90 -6.49 25.30
N ALA A 100 -0.54 -6.15 26.54
CA ALA A 100 -1.32 -5.33 27.48
C ALA A 100 -0.70 -3.93 27.72
N SER A 101 0.43 -3.66 27.06
CA SER A 101 1.14 -2.38 26.88
C SER A 101 1.34 -2.17 25.37
N SER A 102 0.24 -2.34 24.63
CA SER A 102 0.13 -2.70 23.22
C SER A 102 0.66 -1.62 22.29
N GLY A 103 1.99 -1.54 22.14
CA GLY A 103 2.66 -0.67 21.18
C GLY A 103 2.13 -0.89 19.77
N PHE A 104 1.59 0.16 19.18
CA PHE A 104 1.17 0.20 17.79
C PHE A 104 2.44 0.22 16.93
N ASP A 105 2.92 -0.96 16.54
CA ASP A 105 4.16 -1.12 15.80
C ASP A 105 4.00 -0.82 14.29
N SER A 106 5.13 -0.77 13.58
CA SER A 106 5.14 -0.44 12.15
C SER A 106 4.43 -1.47 11.28
N GLU A 107 4.42 -2.73 11.69
CA GLU A 107 3.70 -3.80 11.02
C GLU A 107 2.18 -3.57 11.16
N LEU A 108 1.66 -3.43 12.37
CA LEU A 108 0.24 -3.24 12.63
C LEU A 108 -0.28 -1.92 12.02
N ALA A 109 0.53 -0.85 12.07
CA ALA A 109 0.26 0.40 11.37
C ALA A 109 0.11 0.19 9.85
N THR A 110 0.99 -0.62 9.27
CA THR A 110 0.97 -0.96 7.85
C THR A 110 -0.27 -1.77 7.50
N TRP A 111 -0.59 -2.82 8.26
CA TRP A 111 -1.78 -3.62 8.04
C TRP A 111 -3.06 -2.78 8.13
N PHE A 112 -3.15 -1.92 9.14
CA PHE A 112 -4.29 -1.03 9.34
C PHE A 112 -4.46 -0.05 8.18
N THR A 113 -3.39 0.64 7.78
CA THR A 113 -3.44 1.63 6.69
C THR A 113 -3.59 0.99 5.31
N ALA A 114 -2.98 -0.16 5.05
CA ALA A 114 -3.18 -0.90 3.80
C ALA A 114 -4.62 -1.45 3.71
N GLY A 115 -5.15 -2.00 4.80
CA GLY A 115 -6.54 -2.45 4.86
C GLY A 115 -7.52 -1.31 4.62
N LEU A 116 -7.34 -0.18 5.28
CA LEU A 116 -8.18 1.00 5.14
C LEU A 116 -8.08 1.59 3.71
N PHE A 117 -6.89 1.57 3.11
CA PHE A 117 -6.69 1.95 1.70
C PHE A 117 -7.54 1.08 0.76
N VAL A 118 -7.52 -0.24 0.92
CA VAL A 118 -8.27 -1.18 0.08
C VAL A 118 -9.78 -0.97 0.28
N VAL A 119 -10.25 -0.86 1.51
CA VAL A 119 -11.68 -0.64 1.82
C VAL A 119 -12.21 0.64 1.19
N ILE A 120 -11.50 1.77 1.36
CA ILE A 120 -11.91 3.04 0.74
C ILE A 120 -11.83 2.96 -0.79
N SER A 121 -10.80 2.28 -1.32
CA SER A 121 -10.67 2.09 -2.77
C SER A 121 -11.86 1.34 -3.36
N ILE A 122 -12.27 0.23 -2.73
CA ILE A 122 -13.46 -0.53 -3.12
C ILE A 122 -14.71 0.33 -3.02
N PHE A 123 -14.88 1.09 -1.93
CA PHE A 123 -16.03 1.97 -1.75
C PHE A 123 -16.15 3.02 -2.87
N ILE A 124 -15.03 3.64 -3.27
CA ILE A 124 -14.99 4.58 -4.40
C ILE A 124 -15.39 3.88 -5.70
N ILE A 125 -14.86 2.68 -5.95
CA ILE A 125 -15.16 1.90 -7.16
C ILE A 125 -16.65 1.57 -7.22
N VAL A 126 -17.23 1.03 -6.14
CA VAL A 126 -18.64 0.62 -6.09
C VAL A 126 -19.58 1.80 -6.27
N ILE A 127 -19.40 2.89 -5.51
CA ILE A 127 -20.29 4.07 -5.61
C ILE A 127 -20.25 4.69 -6.99
N LYS A 128 -19.04 4.83 -7.57
CA LYS A 128 -18.90 5.47 -8.88
C LYS A 128 -19.42 4.55 -9.99
N SER A 129 -19.20 3.24 -9.90
CA SER A 129 -19.76 2.27 -10.83
C SER A 129 -21.30 2.31 -10.80
N TRP A 130 -21.91 2.35 -9.61
CA TRP A 130 -23.36 2.45 -9.47
C TRP A 130 -23.94 3.75 -10.01
N ARG A 131 -23.26 4.88 -9.78
CA ARG A 131 -23.69 6.19 -10.29
C ARG A 131 -23.63 6.25 -11.83
N PHE A 132 -22.67 5.57 -12.43
CA PHE A 132 -22.52 5.50 -13.89
C PHE A 132 -23.64 4.71 -14.55
N HIS A 133 -24.07 3.59 -13.97
CA HIS A 133 -25.21 2.83 -14.49
C HIS A 133 -26.56 3.57 -14.37
N ARG A 134 -26.66 4.60 -13.53
CA ARG A 134 -27.88 5.41 -13.35
C ARG A 134 -27.94 6.69 -14.18
N GLN A 135 -26.91 7.02 -14.94
CA GLN A 135 -26.94 8.15 -15.87
C GLN A 135 -27.25 7.60 -17.27
N PRO A 136 -28.53 7.63 -17.73
CA PRO A 136 -28.81 7.35 -19.13
C PRO A 136 -28.06 8.38 -19.98
N LYS A 137 -27.37 7.88 -21.02
CA LYS A 137 -26.71 8.71 -22.04
C LYS A 137 -27.71 9.66 -22.68
#